data_AF-A0A0D0BT28-F1
#
_entry.id   AF-A0A0D0BT28-F1
#
_cell.length_a   1.000
_cell.length_b   1.000
_cell.length_c   1.000
_cell.angle_alpha   90.00
_cell.angle_beta   90.00
_cell.angle_gamma   90.00
#
_symmetry.space_group_name_H-M   'P 1'
#
loop_
_entity.id
_entity.type
_entity.pdbx_description
1 polymer ?
#
loop_
_entity_poly.entity_id
_entity_poly.type
_entity_poly.pdbx_seq_one_letter_code
_entity_poly.pdbx_strand_id
1 'polypeptide(L)'
;MPIYRSIPVLSGAMGFLAADGSAFRLHAKPTLHGETFFDHKSNYSLNCQLVILPHNLLIADYGIGFPGSVHDAYAFQYTRTSREHVELLGDRHWIWADSAYPVGAATSDVWNVNHHI
;
A
#
# COMPACT_ATOMS: atom_id res chain seq x y z
N MET A 1 -7.00 15.05 -2.69
CA MET A 1 -5.67 14.66 -3.22
C MET A 1 -5.01 13.79 -2.17
N PRO A 2 -4.69 12.53 -2.47
CA PRO A 2 -3.99 11.65 -1.55
C PRO A 2 -2.57 12.17 -1.25
N ILE A 3 -2.12 11.97 -0.01
CA ILE A 3 -0.78 12.35 0.45
C ILE A 3 0.08 11.10 0.38
N TYR A 4 1.15 11.17 -0.41
CA TYR A 4 2.16 10.13 -0.53
C TYR A 4 3.45 10.63 0.12
N ARG A 5 4.04 9.83 1.02
CA ARG A 5 5.29 10.20 1.65
C ARG A 5 6.14 8.96 1.88
N SER A 6 7.27 8.92 1.17
CA SER A 6 8.35 7.97 1.44
C SER A 6 9.29 8.54 2.51
N ILE A 7 9.68 7.72 3.47
CA ILE A 7 10.78 8.03 4.40
C ILE A 7 12.04 7.40 3.80
N PRO A 8 13.17 8.12 3.71
CA PRO A 8 14.40 7.56 3.15
C PRO A 8 14.98 6.50 4.10
N VAL A 9 14.52 5.26 3.97
CA VAL A 9 15.04 4.07 4.66
C VAL A 9 15.58 3.04 3.65
N LEU A 10 15.40 3.27 2.34
CA LEU A 10 15.57 2.21 1.34
C LEU A 10 16.97 2.14 0.70
N SER A 11 17.90 3.04 1.03
CA SER A 11 19.31 2.83 0.64
C SER A 11 19.97 1.90 1.66
N GLY A 12 19.89 0.59 1.41
CA GLY A 12 20.70 -0.41 2.11
C GLY A 12 19.95 -1.40 3.01
N ALA A 13 18.63 -1.34 3.10
CA ALA A 13 17.86 -2.39 3.77
C ALA A 13 17.71 -3.61 2.83
N MET A 14 18.67 -4.54 2.86
CA MET A 14 18.47 -5.89 2.35
C MET A 14 17.30 -6.53 3.11
N GLY A 15 16.12 -6.59 2.51
CA GLY A 15 14.93 -7.06 3.22
C GLY A 15 13.69 -7.23 2.35
N PHE A 16 12.82 -8.12 2.82
CA PHE A 16 11.46 -8.26 2.34
C PHE A 16 10.60 -7.15 2.94
N LEU A 17 9.75 -6.53 2.12
CA LEU A 17 8.73 -5.58 2.56
C LEU A 17 7.38 -6.29 2.70
N ALA A 18 6.45 -5.71 3.46
CA ALA A 18 5.06 -6.13 3.45
C ALA A 18 4.14 -4.95 3.16
N ALA A 19 3.15 -5.15 2.31
CA ALA A 19 2.11 -4.18 1.97
C ALA A 19 0.75 -4.68 2.43
N ASP A 20 -0.02 -3.81 3.08
CA ASP A 20 -1.39 -4.09 3.49
C ASP A 20 -2.25 -2.82 3.43
N GLY A 21 -3.52 -2.99 3.09
CA GLY A 21 -4.51 -1.93 2.98
C GLY A 21 -5.39 -1.91 4.23
N SER A 22 -5.62 -0.73 4.79
CA SER A 22 -6.49 -0.56 5.94
C SER A 22 -7.42 0.64 5.78
N ALA A 23 -8.60 0.56 6.40
CA ALA A 23 -9.57 1.64 6.39
C ALA A 23 -9.55 2.42 7.72
N PHE A 24 -9.15 3.68 7.68
CA PHE A 24 -9.31 4.61 8.80
C PHE A 24 -10.74 5.14 8.83
N ARG A 25 -11.49 4.82 9.89
CA ARG A 25 -12.83 5.40 10.08
C ARG A 25 -12.74 6.87 10.46
N LEU A 26 -13.58 7.65 9.82
CA LEU A 26 -13.81 9.05 10.12
C LEU A 26 -14.93 9.16 11.16
N HIS A 27 -14.73 10.02 12.16
CA HIS A 27 -15.73 10.25 13.22
C HIS A 27 -17.02 10.88 12.68
N ALA A 28 -16.91 11.66 11.60
CA ALA A 28 -18.04 12.36 10.98
C ALA A 28 -17.86 12.42 9.46
N LYS A 29 -18.97 12.67 8.78
CA LYS A 29 -19.00 12.91 7.34
C LYS A 29 -18.10 14.10 6.95
N PRO A 30 -17.15 13.92 6.02
CA PRO A 30 -16.38 15.04 5.47
C PRO A 30 -17.26 16.11 4.84
N THR A 31 -16.92 17.38 5.08
CA THR A 31 -17.66 18.52 4.53
C THR A 31 -17.55 18.59 3.01
N LEU A 32 -16.42 18.15 2.47
CA LEU A 32 -16.16 18.08 1.02
C LEU A 32 -16.29 16.63 0.55
N HIS A 33 -17.17 16.40 -0.43
CA HIS A 33 -17.41 15.07 -1.02
C HIS A 33 -17.73 13.97 0.00
N GLY A 34 -18.44 14.29 1.08
CA GLY A 34 -18.69 13.35 2.18
C GLY A 34 -19.31 12.01 1.78
N GLU A 35 -20.18 12.00 0.76
CA GLU A 35 -20.76 10.76 0.20
C GLU A 35 -19.71 9.82 -0.38
N THR A 36 -18.64 10.36 -0.97
CA THR A 36 -17.59 9.57 -1.59
C THR A 36 -16.85 8.71 -0.58
N PHE A 37 -16.81 9.13 0.70
CA PHE A 37 -16.16 8.39 1.78
C PHE A 37 -17.08 7.38 2.46
N PHE A 38 -18.37 7.33 2.08
CA PHE A 38 -19.32 6.39 2.66
C PHE A 38 -19.15 5.01 2.04
N ASP A 39 -18.79 4.02 2.85
CA ASP A 39 -18.50 2.65 2.42
C ASP A 39 -19.70 1.70 2.55
N HIS A 40 -19.57 0.49 2.01
CA HIS A 40 -20.63 -0.54 2.05
C HIS A 40 -20.93 -1.04 3.48
N LYS A 41 -20.08 -0.71 4.47
CA LYS A 41 -20.29 -1.01 5.89
C LYS A 41 -21.01 0.14 6.60
N SER A 42 -21.52 1.12 5.84
CA SER A 42 -22.19 2.33 6.34
C SER A 42 -21.29 3.18 7.25
N ASN A 43 -19.98 3.18 7.03
CA ASN A 43 -19.04 4.06 7.71
C ASN A 43 -18.47 5.11 6.74
N TYR A 44 -18.04 6.24 7.28
CA TYR A 44 -17.15 7.14 6.55
C TYR A 44 -15.71 6.68 6.77
N SER A 45 -14.97 6.39 5.71
CA SER A 45 -13.62 5.85 5.85
C SER A 45 -12.65 6.34 4.77
N LEU A 46 -11.37 6.40 5.14
CA LEU A 46 -10.23 6.64 4.26
C LEU A 46 -9.44 5.36 4.10
N ASN A 47 -9.08 5.01 2.87
CA ASN A 47 -8.10 3.99 2.62
C ASN A 47 -6.70 4.52 3.00
N CYS A 48 -5.95 3.67 3.69
CA CYS A 48 -4.56 3.81 4.04
C CYS A 48 -3.82 2.56 3.57
N GLN A 49 -2.95 2.76 2.59
CA GLN A 49 -2.01 1.75 2.17
C GLN A 49 -0.71 1.94 2.96
N LEU A 50 -0.23 0.87 3.59
CA LEU A 50 1.05 0.87 4.29
C LEU A 50 2.02 -0.11 3.63
N VAL A 51 3.29 0.28 3.58
CA VAL A 51 4.41 -0.58 3.24
C VAL A 51 5.38 -0.54 4.41
N ILE A 52 5.66 -1.70 5.00
CA ILE A 52 6.48 -1.83 6.20
C ILE A 52 7.67 -2.76 5.99
N LEU A 53 8.67 -2.61 6.85
CA LEU A 53 9.74 -3.59 7.06
C LEU A 53 9.30 -4.56 8.17
N PRO A 54 8.94 -5.82 7.88
CA PRO A 54 8.34 -6.70 8.89
C PRO A 54 9.25 -7.02 10.09
N HIS A 55 10.57 -6.91 9.91
CA HIS A 55 11.55 -7.23 10.94
C HIS A 55 11.66 -6.18 12.05
N ASN A 56 11.27 -4.93 11.79
CA ASN A 56 11.34 -3.84 12.77
C ASN A 56 10.11 -2.92 12.76
N LEU A 57 9.11 -3.25 11.95
CA LEU A 57 7.83 -2.53 11.79
C LEU A 57 7.98 -1.06 11.38
N LEU A 58 9.14 -0.69 10.82
CA LEU A 58 9.32 0.65 10.27
C LEU A 58 8.46 0.82 9.02
N ILE A 59 7.84 2.00 8.89
CA ILE A 59 7.08 2.38 7.71
C ILE A 59 8.05 2.82 6.63
N ALA A 60 8.12 2.07 5.53
CA ALA A 60 8.92 2.38 4.36
C ALA A 60 8.19 3.36 3.42
N ASP A 61 6.88 3.14 3.21
CA ASP A 61 6.03 4.00 2.39
C ASP A 61 4.58 3.93 2.86
N TYR A 62 3.80 4.95 2.53
CA TYR A 62 2.36 4.94 2.75
C TYR A 62 1.62 5.83 1.74
N GLY A 63 0.38 5.43 1.44
CA GLY A 63 -0.58 6.22 0.66
C GLY A 63 -1.87 6.39 1.44
N ILE A 64 -2.31 7.63 1.65
CA ILE A 64 -3.57 7.93 2.34
C ILE A 64 -4.41 8.88 1.49
N GLY A 65 -5.72 8.66 1.46
CA GLY A 65 -6.67 9.69 1.00
C GLY A 65 -7.64 9.24 -0.09
N PHE A 66 -7.59 7.99 -0.52
CA PHE A 66 -8.70 7.40 -1.25
C PHE A 66 -9.87 7.13 -0.29
N PRO A 67 -11.12 7.09 -0.79
CA PRO A 67 -12.23 6.53 -0.03
C PRO A 67 -11.95 5.10 0.44
N GLY A 68 -12.42 4.73 1.63
CA GLY A 68 -12.23 3.38 2.16
C GLY A 68 -12.95 2.27 1.38
N SER A 69 -13.81 2.62 0.43
CA SER A 69 -14.41 1.70 -0.53
C SER A 69 -13.51 1.34 -1.71
N VAL A 70 -12.39 2.05 -1.89
CA VAL A 70 -11.42 1.75 -2.96
C VAL A 70 -10.64 0.48 -2.61
N HIS A 71 -10.48 -0.40 -3.60
CA HIS A 71 -9.70 -1.63 -3.47
C HIS A 71 -8.23 -1.34 -3.15
N ASP A 72 -7.64 -2.13 -2.25
CA ASP A 72 -6.28 -1.94 -1.75
C ASP A 72 -5.24 -1.98 -2.88
N ALA A 73 -5.38 -2.90 -3.82
CA ALA A 73 -4.59 -2.94 -5.04
C ALA A 73 -4.56 -1.62 -5.82
N TYR A 74 -5.72 -0.95 -5.93
CA TYR A 74 -5.83 0.31 -6.64
C TYR A 74 -5.15 1.43 -5.88
N ALA A 75 -5.35 1.50 -4.56
CA ALA A 75 -4.67 2.48 -3.71
C ALA A 75 -3.14 2.29 -3.73
N PHE A 76 -2.68 1.04 -3.72
CA PHE A 76 -1.27 0.68 -3.75
C PHE A 76 -0.53 1.15 -5.00
N GLN A 77 -1.18 1.13 -6.17
CA GLN A 77 -0.59 1.62 -7.43
C GLN A 77 -0.12 3.07 -7.39
N TYR A 78 -0.63 3.86 -6.44
CA TYR A 78 -0.23 5.24 -6.29
C TYR A 78 0.87 5.48 -5.25
N THR A 79 1.25 4.46 -4.49
CA THR A 79 2.42 4.54 -3.59
C THR A 79 3.70 4.69 -4.40
N ARG A 80 4.73 5.31 -3.81
CA ARG A 80 6.03 5.44 -4.45
C ARG A 80 6.68 4.07 -4.62
N THR A 81 6.51 3.19 -3.63
CA THR A 81 6.95 1.80 -3.71
C THR A 81 6.39 1.09 -4.94
N SER A 82 5.12 1.28 -5.30
CA SER A 82 4.58 0.67 -6.52
C SER A 82 5.09 1.35 -7.79
N ARG A 83 5.18 2.69 -7.82
CA ARG A 83 5.54 3.46 -9.02
C ARG A 83 7.03 3.40 -9.39
N GLU A 84 7.89 3.35 -8.38
CA GLU A 84 9.35 3.39 -8.51
C GLU A 84 9.99 2.08 -8.00
N HIS A 85 9.25 0.96 -8.02
CA HIS A 85 9.73 -0.33 -7.51
C HIS A 85 11.09 -0.73 -8.09
N VAL A 86 11.33 -0.52 -9.39
CA VAL A 86 12.62 -0.85 -10.03
C VAL A 86 13.81 -0.06 -9.43
N GLU A 87 13.58 1.19 -9.04
CA GLU A 87 14.63 2.04 -8.47
C GLU A 87 14.79 1.82 -6.95
N LEU A 88 13.70 1.45 -6.28
CA LEU A 88 13.63 1.26 -4.83
C LEU A 88 13.96 -0.17 -4.39
N LEU A 89 13.69 -1.16 -5.25
CA LEU A 89 13.88 -2.58 -5.03
C LEU A 89 14.92 -3.08 -6.04
N GLY A 90 16.14 -3.34 -5.57
CA GLY A 90 17.11 -4.07 -6.40
C GLY A 90 16.69 -5.53 -6.63
N ASP A 91 17.38 -6.23 -7.55
CA ASP A 91 17.12 -7.59 -8.08
C ASP A 91 16.85 -8.74 -7.06
N ARG A 92 16.95 -8.49 -5.75
CA ARG A 92 16.74 -9.47 -4.67
C ARG A 92 15.80 -8.97 -3.57
N HIS A 93 14.94 -8.01 -3.86
CA HIS A 93 13.93 -7.52 -2.92
C HIS A 93 12.54 -7.86 -3.42
N TRP A 94 11.63 -8.14 -2.49
CA TRP A 94 10.24 -8.48 -2.78
C TRP A 94 9.30 -7.86 -1.75
N ILE A 95 8.05 -7.70 -2.15
CA ILE A 95 6.97 -7.23 -1.29
C ILE A 95 5.99 -8.38 -1.07
N TRP A 96 5.70 -8.71 0.18
CA TRP A 96 4.58 -9.57 0.54
C TRP A 96 3.30 -8.74 0.58
N ALA A 97 2.27 -9.19 -0.11
CA ALA A 97 0.94 -8.60 -0.07
C ALA A 97 -0.10 -9.71 -0.03
N ASP A 98 -1.34 -9.37 0.34
CA ASP A 98 -2.43 -10.32 0.26
C ASP A 98 -2.81 -10.66 -1.20
N SER A 99 -3.72 -11.63 -1.39
CA SER A 99 -4.13 -12.09 -2.71
C SER A 99 -4.95 -11.07 -3.53
N ALA A 100 -5.41 -9.97 -2.93
CA ALA A 100 -6.18 -8.94 -3.61
C ALA A 100 -5.31 -8.05 -4.50
N TYR A 101 -3.97 -8.15 -4.42
CA TYR A 101 -3.02 -7.39 -5.23
C TYR A 101 -2.76 -8.10 -6.57
N PRO A 102 -2.83 -7.37 -7.71
CA PRO A 102 -2.72 -7.95 -9.04
C PRO A 102 -1.31 -8.47 -9.33
N VAL A 103 -1.25 -9.47 -10.22
CA VAL A 103 -0.02 -10.09 -10.72
C VAL A 103 0.17 -9.67 -12.19
N GLY A 104 1.08 -8.74 -12.48
CA GLY A 104 1.38 -8.29 -13.85
C GLY A 104 2.68 -7.48 -13.95
N ALA A 105 3.24 -7.27 -15.14
CA ALA A 105 4.65 -6.86 -15.42
C ALA A 105 5.29 -5.63 -14.70
N ALA A 106 4.56 -4.87 -13.88
CA ALA A 106 5.12 -3.90 -12.90
C ALA A 106 5.18 -4.48 -11.46
N THR A 107 4.87 -5.76 -11.34
CA THR A 107 4.68 -6.56 -10.13
C THR A 107 5.30 -7.95 -10.30
N SER A 108 6.17 -8.15 -11.31
CA SER A 108 6.97 -9.38 -11.43
C SER A 108 7.82 -9.63 -10.18
N ASP A 109 8.00 -8.61 -9.32
CA ASP A 109 8.74 -8.67 -8.06
C ASP A 109 7.82 -8.75 -6.82
N VAL A 110 6.49 -8.69 -7.02
CA VAL A 110 5.49 -8.89 -5.94
C VAL A 110 5.23 -10.39 -5.71
N TRP A 111 5.72 -11.26 -6.60
CA TRP A 111 5.59 -12.72 -6.51
C TRP A 111 6.95 -13.43 -6.52
N ASN A 112 7.45 -13.77 -5.34
CA ASN A 112 8.21 -15.02 -5.19
C ASN A 112 7.92 -15.69 -3.85
N VAL A 113 6.66 -16.09 -3.67
CA VAL A 113 6.32 -17.16 -2.73
C VAL A 113 5.41 -18.12 -3.49
N ASN A 114 6.02 -19.07 -4.21
CA ASN A 114 5.49 -20.40 -4.56
C ASN A 114 6.39 -21.13 -5.59
N HIS A 115 7.71 -21.20 -5.35
CA HIS A 115 8.52 -22.19 -6.07
C HIS A 115 9.08 -23.32 -5.22
N HIS A 116 9.04 -23.27 -3.89
CA HIS A 116 9.34 -24.43 -3.04
C HIS A 116 8.66 -24.34 -1.67
N ILE A 117 7.41 -24.83 -1.59
CA ILE A 117 6.88 -25.64 -0.47
C ILE A 117 6.01 -26.72 -1.11
#